data_AF-F2K4X5-F1
#
_entry.id   AF-F2K4X5-F1
#
_cell.length_a   1.000
_cell.length_b   1.000
_cell.length_c   1.000
_cell.angle_alpha   90.00
_cell.angle_beta   90.00
_cell.angle_gamma   90.00
#
_symmetry.space_group_name_H-M   'P 1'
#
loop_
_entity.id
_entity.type
_entity.pdbx_description
1 polymer ?
#
loop_
_entity_poly.entity_id
_entity_poly.type
_entity_poly.pdbx_seq_one_letter_code
_entity_poly.pdbx_strand_id
1 'polypeptide(L)'
;MSHFIVPFSVLEQVIKRGHCEDSPQVLEHYLKTCERYAERLNVSDANTLYRRVFDVLLETICDTNVAYHWRSMCLDHIYRPLQKLNRLIITEQDATDYFQLEQALRTLSRRYLTQ
;
A
#
# COMPACT_ATOMS: atom_id res chain seq x y z
N MET A 1 18.11 -10.51 16.40
CA MET A 1 16.89 -9.78 16.00
C MET A 1 16.71 -10.02 14.51
N SER A 2 15.89 -10.98 14.16
CA SER A 2 15.82 -11.49 12.80
C SER A 2 15.13 -10.47 11.91
N HIS A 3 15.92 -9.75 11.11
CA HIS A 3 15.45 -8.98 9.97
C HIS A 3 14.81 -9.95 8.98
N PHE A 4 13.52 -10.23 9.12
CA PHE A 4 12.76 -10.94 8.10
C PHE A 4 12.63 -10.02 6.90
N ILE A 5 13.60 -10.13 5.99
CA ILE A 5 13.51 -9.55 4.65
C ILE A 5 12.30 -10.20 3.99
N VAL A 6 11.29 -9.36 3.81
CA VAL A 6 9.95 -9.67 3.36
C VAL A 6 9.96 -10.38 2.00
N PRO A 7 9.25 -11.51 1.82
CA PRO A 7 9.23 -12.33 0.60
C PRO A 7 8.56 -11.68 -0.63
N PHE A 8 8.19 -10.39 -0.55
CA PHE A 8 7.38 -9.71 -1.57
C PHE A 8 8.17 -8.74 -2.45
N SER A 9 9.50 -8.60 -2.28
CA SER A 9 10.29 -7.60 -3.00
C SER A 9 10.14 -7.69 -4.53
N VAL A 10 10.09 -8.90 -5.09
CA VAL A 10 9.90 -9.11 -6.54
C VAL A 10 8.50 -8.68 -6.98
N LEU A 11 7.46 -9.06 -6.23
CA LEU A 11 6.08 -8.73 -6.57
C LEU A 11 5.79 -7.23 -6.43
N GLU A 12 6.35 -6.59 -5.41
CA GLU A 12 6.29 -5.14 -5.25
C GLU A 12 6.97 -4.41 -6.40
N GLN A 13 8.12 -4.88 -6.88
CA GLN A 13 8.77 -4.30 -8.05
C GLN A 13 7.92 -4.45 -9.31
N VAL A 14 7.24 -5.59 -9.48
CA VAL A 14 6.30 -5.82 -10.58
C VAL A 14 5.14 -4.82 -10.51
N ILE A 15 4.57 -4.59 -9.33
CA ILE A 15 3.49 -3.61 -9.11
C ILE A 15 3.98 -2.18 -9.37
N LYS A 16 5.12 -1.78 -8.78
CA LYS A 16 5.68 -0.44 -8.90
C LYS A 16 5.96 -0.06 -10.35
N ARG A 17 6.45 -1.00 -11.15
CA ARG A 17 6.77 -0.76 -12.57
C ARG A 17 5.57 -0.88 -13.50
N GLY A 18 4.40 -1.27 -13.01
CA GLY A 18 3.21 -1.51 -13.86
C GLY A 18 3.36 -2.69 -14.84
N HIS A 19 4.34 -3.58 -14.65
CA HIS A 19 4.62 -4.67 -15.60
C HIS A 19 3.48 -5.70 -15.76
N CYS A 20 2.48 -5.66 -14.88
CA CYS A 20 1.33 -6.54 -14.89
C CYS A 20 0.01 -5.79 -15.09
N GLU A 21 0.03 -4.64 -15.78
CA GLU A 21 -1.14 -3.79 -15.99
C GLU A 21 -2.33 -4.50 -16.67
N ASP A 22 -2.07 -5.49 -17.52
CA ASP A 22 -3.08 -6.36 -18.14
C ASP A 22 -3.60 -7.47 -17.22
N SER A 23 -3.03 -7.60 -16.03
CA SER A 23 -3.29 -8.66 -15.06
C SER A 23 -3.66 -8.08 -13.68
N PRO A 24 -4.83 -7.43 -13.55
CA PRO A 24 -5.29 -6.80 -12.29
C PRO A 24 -5.35 -7.77 -11.10
N GLN A 25 -5.48 -9.06 -11.37
CA GLN A 25 -5.46 -10.12 -10.37
C GLN A 25 -4.14 -10.17 -9.58
N VAL A 26 -3.02 -9.69 -10.15
CA VAL A 26 -1.71 -9.65 -9.49
C VAL A 26 -1.72 -8.69 -8.31
N LEU A 27 -2.32 -7.51 -8.47
CA LEU A 27 -2.49 -6.54 -7.39
C LEU A 27 -3.37 -7.12 -6.27
N GLU A 28 -4.51 -7.71 -6.64
CA GLU A 28 -5.42 -8.31 -5.66
C GLU A 28 -4.76 -9.49 -4.91
N HIS A 29 -3.99 -10.32 -5.62
CA HIS A 29 -3.24 -11.42 -5.02
C HIS A 29 -2.17 -10.92 -4.03
N TYR A 30 -1.45 -9.86 -4.39
CA TYR A 30 -0.48 -9.22 -3.50
C TYR A 30 -1.15 -8.73 -2.22
N LEU A 31 -2.23 -7.95 -2.33
CA LEU A 31 -2.95 -7.38 -1.18
C LEU A 31 -3.48 -8.47 -0.25
N LYS A 32 -4.17 -9.48 -0.80
CA LYS A 32 -4.68 -10.61 -0.01
C LYS A 32 -3.57 -11.41 0.67
N THR A 33 -2.41 -11.51 0.03
CA THR A 33 -1.28 -12.24 0.62
C THR A 33 -0.65 -11.45 1.75
N CYS A 34 -0.50 -10.13 1.62
CA CYS A 34 -0.07 -9.26 2.71
C CYS A 34 -1.07 -9.29 3.88
N GLU A 35 -2.37 -9.23 3.61
CA GLU A 35 -3.41 -9.30 4.65
C GLU A 35 -3.34 -10.62 5.44
N ARG A 36 -3.29 -11.77 4.74
CA ARG A 36 -3.14 -13.10 5.38
C ARG A 36 -1.83 -13.25 6.15
N TYR A 37 -0.76 -12.62 5.66
CA TYR A 37 0.53 -12.65 6.35
C TYR A 37 0.48 -11.81 7.64
N ALA A 38 -0.13 -10.63 7.58
CA ALA A 38 -0.31 -9.73 8.72
C ALA A 38 -1.07 -10.37 9.88
N GLU A 39 -2.05 -11.24 9.60
CA GLU A 39 -2.82 -11.97 10.63
C GLU A 39 -1.94 -12.85 11.54
N ARG A 40 -0.71 -13.17 11.10
CA ARG A 40 0.24 -14.02 11.84
C ARG A 40 1.33 -13.20 12.53
N LEU A 41 1.33 -11.89 12.35
CA LEU A 41 2.33 -10.97 12.90
C LEU A 41 1.82 -10.34 14.21
N ASN A 42 2.74 -9.85 15.03
CA ASN A 42 2.37 -8.92 16.10
C ASN A 42 1.96 -7.56 15.50
N VAL A 43 1.37 -6.69 16.33
CA VAL A 43 0.83 -5.40 15.88
C VAL A 43 1.90 -4.51 15.22
N SER A 44 3.12 -4.46 15.79
CA SER A 44 4.20 -3.61 15.26
C SER A 44 4.66 -4.08 13.88
N ASP A 45 4.83 -5.38 13.69
CA ASP A 45 5.25 -5.96 12.41
C ASP A 45 4.12 -5.86 11.37
N ALA A 46 2.86 -6.04 11.78
CA ALA A 46 1.70 -5.83 10.92
C ALA A 46 1.59 -4.36 10.48
N ASN A 47 1.81 -3.40 11.38
CA ASN A 47 1.82 -1.97 11.06
C ASN A 47 2.91 -1.66 10.02
N THR A 48 4.14 -2.14 10.25
CA THR A 48 5.26 -1.98 9.30
C THR A 48 4.93 -2.55 7.92
N LEU A 49 4.31 -3.73 7.87
CA LEU A 49 3.89 -4.34 6.61
C LEU A 49 2.84 -3.50 5.88
N TYR A 50 1.78 -3.06 6.56
CA TYR A 50 0.73 -2.27 5.92
C TYR A 50 1.21 -0.89 5.48
N ARG A 51 2.15 -0.28 6.22
CA ARG A 51 2.81 0.96 5.79
C ARG A 51 3.61 0.75 4.50
N ARG A 52 4.40 -0.31 4.43
CA ARG A 52 5.11 -0.68 3.19
C ARG A 52 4.16 -0.93 2.02
N VAL A 53 3.04 -1.63 2.25
CA VAL A 53 2.02 -1.85 1.22
C VAL A 53 1.43 -0.52 0.74
N PHE A 54 1.12 0.40 1.66
CA PHE A 54 0.65 1.74 1.34
C PHE A 54 1.66 2.48 0.47
N ASP A 55 2.94 2.50 0.86
CA ASP A 55 4.01 3.18 0.12
C ASP A 55 4.19 2.61 -1.29
N VAL A 56 4.12 1.28 -1.47
CA VAL A 56 4.16 0.63 -2.79
C VAL A 56 3.06 1.17 -3.70
N LEU A 57 1.81 1.22 -3.20
CA LEU A 57 0.69 1.73 -3.99
C LEU A 57 0.84 3.22 -4.26
N LEU A 58 1.24 4.00 -3.25
CA LEU A 58 1.44 5.45 -3.35
C LEU A 58 2.48 5.81 -4.41
N GLU A 59 3.63 5.14 -4.39
CA GLU A 59 4.70 5.32 -5.38
C GLU A 59 4.20 4.97 -6.79
N THR A 60 3.49 3.84 -6.93
CA THR A 60 2.93 3.40 -8.22
C THR A 60 1.93 4.43 -8.76
N ILE A 61 1.06 4.97 -7.89
CA ILE A 61 0.13 6.04 -8.23
C ILE A 61 0.89 7.32 -8.62
N CYS A 62 2.03 7.64 -8.02
CA CYS A 62 2.74 8.87 -8.36
C CYS A 62 3.61 8.78 -9.64
N ASP A 63 3.91 7.58 -10.12
CA ASP A 63 4.79 7.38 -11.27
C ASP A 63 4.07 7.60 -12.62
N THR A 64 4.36 8.71 -13.30
CA THR A 64 3.76 9.03 -14.60
C THR A 64 4.15 8.07 -15.73
N ASN A 65 5.16 7.23 -15.55
CA ASN A 65 5.56 6.22 -16.54
C ASN A 65 4.68 4.96 -16.49
N VAL A 66 3.92 4.79 -15.41
CA VAL A 66 2.98 3.68 -15.24
C VAL A 66 1.65 4.02 -15.92
N ALA A 67 1.04 3.05 -16.60
CA ALA A 67 -0.21 3.29 -17.32
C ALA A 67 -1.34 3.76 -16.39
N TYR A 68 -2.18 4.65 -16.92
CA TYR A 68 -3.22 5.32 -16.15
C TYR A 68 -4.20 4.35 -15.48
N HIS A 69 -4.63 3.30 -16.18
CA HIS A 69 -5.58 2.32 -15.61
C HIS A 69 -4.97 1.57 -14.43
N TRP A 70 -3.68 1.24 -14.48
CA TRP A 70 -2.99 0.61 -13.36
C TRP A 70 -2.86 1.55 -12.15
N ARG A 71 -2.57 2.83 -12.40
CA ARG A 71 -2.54 3.86 -11.34
C ARG A 71 -3.91 4.04 -10.69
N SER A 72 -4.97 4.09 -11.50
CA SER A 72 -6.35 4.18 -11.02
C SER A 72 -6.71 2.95 -10.16
N MET A 73 -6.35 1.75 -10.62
CA MET A 73 -6.54 0.52 -9.83
C MET A 73 -5.78 0.58 -8.50
N CYS A 74 -4.51 1.00 -8.49
CA CYS A 74 -3.76 1.15 -7.25
C CYS A 74 -4.43 2.16 -6.30
N LEU A 75 -4.97 3.26 -6.84
CA LEU A 75 -5.72 4.27 -6.08
C LEU A 75 -7.02 3.72 -5.49
N ASP A 76 -7.77 2.89 -6.22
CA ASP A 76 -8.99 2.25 -5.71
C ASP A 76 -8.69 1.30 -4.54
N HIS A 77 -7.51 0.68 -4.55
CA HIS A 77 -7.10 -0.29 -3.54
C HIS A 77 -6.30 0.30 -2.36
N ILE A 78 -5.79 1.54 -2.44
CA ILE A 78 -4.92 2.14 -1.40
C ILE A 78 -5.62 2.35 -0.05
N TYR A 79 -6.94 2.44 -0.04
CA TYR A 79 -7.71 2.51 1.20
C TYR A 79 -7.63 1.22 2.03
N ARG A 80 -7.32 0.06 1.42
CA ARG A 80 -7.21 -1.21 2.17
C ARG A 80 -6.09 -1.19 3.21
N PRO A 81 -4.81 -0.95 2.85
CA PRO A 81 -3.74 -0.84 3.86
C PRO A 81 -3.99 0.31 4.83
N LEU A 82 -4.57 1.43 4.38
CA LEU A 82 -4.89 2.57 5.25
C LEU A 82 -5.93 2.19 6.32
N GLN A 83 -7.00 1.49 5.96
CA GLN A 83 -8.01 1.00 6.90
C GLN A 83 -7.44 0.00 7.90
N LYS A 84 -6.47 -0.82 7.49
CA LYS A 84 -5.78 -1.76 8.39
C LYS A 84 -4.89 -1.00 9.38
N LEU A 85 -4.14 -0.01 8.93
CA LEU A 85 -3.33 0.86 9.80
C LEU A 85 -4.18 1.56 10.86
N ASN A 86 -5.36 2.09 10.48
CA ASN A 86 -6.29 2.71 11.43
C ASN A 86 -6.68 1.77 12.58
N ARG A 87 -6.87 0.47 12.29
CA ARG A 87 -7.23 -0.54 13.30
C ARG A 87 -6.06 -0.94 14.20
N LEU A 88 -4.82 -0.61 13.82
CA LEU A 88 -3.61 -0.95 14.55
C LEU A 88 -3.09 0.23 15.39
N ILE A 89 -3.82 1.35 15.45
CA ILE A 89 -3.46 2.50 16.29
C ILE A 89 -3.59 2.09 17.76
N ILE A 90 -2.47 2.09 18.48
CA ILE A 90 -2.42 1.86 19.92
C ILE A 90 -1.86 3.09 20.64
N THR A 91 -0.87 3.75 20.04
CA THR A 91 -0.19 4.91 20.61
C THR A 91 -0.57 6.21 19.90
N GLU A 92 -0.31 7.35 20.54
CA GLU A 92 -0.46 8.66 19.91
C GLU A 92 0.46 8.83 18.68
N GLN A 93 1.63 8.18 18.70
CA GLN A 93 2.54 8.19 17.56
C GLN A 93 1.92 7.45 16.37
N ASP A 94 1.29 6.28 16.60
CA ASP A 94 0.60 5.54 15.53
C ASP A 94 -0.53 6.38 14.91
N ALA A 95 -1.27 7.11 15.76
CA ALA A 95 -2.33 8.00 15.30
C ALA A 95 -1.75 9.14 14.43
N THR A 96 -0.66 9.76 14.88
CA THR A 96 0.02 10.82 14.14
C THR A 96 0.51 10.32 12.77
N ASP A 97 1.18 9.18 12.75
CA ASP A 97 1.67 8.55 11.52
C ASP A 97 0.50 8.22 10.57
N TYR A 98 -0.60 7.67 11.09
CA TYR A 98 -1.81 7.40 10.31
C TYR A 98 -2.39 8.67 9.67
N PHE A 99 -2.53 9.76 10.42
CA PHE A 99 -3.10 11.01 9.90
C PHE A 99 -2.23 11.63 8.80
N GLN A 100 -0.90 11.50 8.89
CA GLN A 100 0.00 11.95 7.83
C GLN A 100 -0.23 11.17 6.52
N LEU A 101 -0.39 9.84 6.60
CA LEU A 101 -0.69 9.01 5.43
C LEU A 101 -2.07 9.34 4.84
N GLU A 102 -3.08 9.53 5.68
CA GLU A 102 -4.41 9.92 5.23
C GLU A 102 -4.40 11.28 4.51
N GLN A 103 -3.67 12.26 5.05
CA GLN A 103 -3.53 13.59 4.45
C GLN A 103 -2.80 13.54 3.10
N ALA A 104 -1.74 12.72 3.00
CA ALA A 104 -1.02 12.49 1.76
C ALA A 104 -1.96 11.91 0.68
N LEU A 105 -2.74 10.89 1.03
CA LEU A 105 -3.72 10.29 0.13
C LEU A 105 -4.78 11.30 -0.32
N ARG A 106 -5.39 12.05 0.60
CA ARG A 106 -6.40 13.07 0.26
C ARG A 106 -5.86 14.10 -0.74
N THR A 107 -4.60 14.49 -0.60
CA THR A 107 -3.94 15.44 -1.50
C THR A 107 -3.72 14.85 -2.88
N LEU A 108 -3.29 13.60 -2.95
CA LEU A 108 -3.10 12.88 -4.22
C LEU A 108 -4.42 12.59 -4.93
N SER A 109 -5.45 12.11 -4.24
CA SER A 109 -6.77 11.85 -4.83
C SER A 109 -7.34 13.10 -5.48
N ARG A 110 -7.18 14.28 -4.85
CA ARG A 110 -7.59 15.56 -5.44
C ARG A 110 -6.86 15.87 -6.75
N ARG A 111 -5.56 15.64 -6.81
CA ARG A 111 -4.75 15.82 -8.03
C ARG A 111 -5.11 14.82 -9.13
N TYR A 112 -5.55 13.63 -8.74
CA TYR A 112 -5.99 12.59 -9.68
C TYR A 112 -7.34 12.89 -10.31
N LEU A 113 -8.29 13.43 -9.54
CA LEU A 113 -9.63 13.79 -10.02
C LEU A 113 -9.66 15.05 -10.92
N THR A 114 -8.54 15.77 -11.04
CA THR A 114 -8.42 17.02 -11.79
C THR A 114 -7.62 16.89 -13.10
N GLN A 115 -7.13 15.69 -13.41
CA GLN A 115 -6.48 15.33 -14.68
C GLN A 115 -7.46 14.58 -15.58
#